data_AF-A0A1I6QTB7-F1
#
_entry.id   AF-A0A1I6QTB7-F1
#
_cell.length_a   1.000
_cell.length_b   1.000
_cell.length_c   1.000
_cell.angle_alpha   90.00
_cell.angle_beta   90.00
_cell.angle_gamma   90.00
#
_symmetry.space_group_name_H-M   'P 1'
#
loop_
_entity.id
_entity.type
_entity.pdbx_description
1 polymer ?
#
loop_
_entity_poly.entity_id
_entity_poly.type
_entity_poly.pdbx_seq_one_letter_code
_entity_poly.pdbx_strand_id
1 'polypeptide(L)'
;MEFMSGKESGMSGDCIPDALIQDIPHFYIYYVGNPSEAMIAKRRSHASLIGYQSPPFTLSGLYGEYAGLEAMPHQYREAGHINSARLPDLWDQIQEQAEALFIEASDLETLESELYLIRRSYIPNGLHIFSRSARGIISYSICKFFSCLTLAPK
;
A
#
# COMPACT_ATOMS: atom_id res chain seq x y z
N MET A 1 -0.35 22.46 -12.83
CA MET A 1 0.45 23.60 -13.34
C MET A 1 1.78 23.09 -13.87
N GLU A 2 2.51 22.27 -13.11
CA GLU A 2 3.79 21.68 -13.48
C GLU A 2 3.73 20.75 -14.70
N PHE A 3 2.58 20.12 -15.01
CA PHE A 3 2.38 19.25 -16.17
C PHE A 3 1.78 19.94 -17.40
N MET A 4 1.58 21.26 -17.35
CA MET A 4 1.02 22.02 -18.48
C MET A 4 2.05 22.17 -19.60
N SER A 5 1.61 22.46 -20.82
CA SER A 5 2.51 22.57 -21.98
C SER A 5 3.60 23.63 -21.76
N GLY A 6 4.79 23.32 -22.27
CA GLY A 6 6.00 24.12 -22.10
C GLY A 6 7.25 23.26 -22.02
N LYS A 7 8.41 23.92 -21.96
CA LYS A 7 9.73 23.28 -21.86
C LYS A 7 9.84 22.42 -20.62
N GLU A 8 10.71 21.41 -20.64
CA GLU A 8 10.94 20.52 -19.49
C GLU A 8 11.75 21.16 -18.36
N SER A 9 12.64 22.09 -18.69
CA SER A 9 13.46 22.85 -17.74
C SER A 9 13.83 24.20 -18.35
N GLY A 10 14.09 25.21 -17.49
CA GLY A 10 14.42 26.56 -17.93
C GLY A 10 13.25 27.20 -18.67
N MET A 11 12.18 27.51 -17.93
CA MET A 11 10.98 28.07 -18.54
C MET A 11 11.30 29.41 -19.21
N SER A 12 10.53 29.71 -20.26
CA SER A 12 10.45 31.04 -20.85
C SER A 12 9.05 31.60 -20.63
N GLY A 13 8.87 32.92 -20.80
CA GLY A 13 7.57 33.56 -20.61
C GLY A 13 6.42 32.99 -21.47
N ASP A 14 6.74 32.29 -22.57
CA ASP A 14 5.76 31.57 -23.39
C ASP A 14 5.30 30.23 -22.79
N CYS A 15 5.98 29.73 -21.74
CA CYS A 15 5.63 28.50 -21.05
C CYS A 15 4.51 28.79 -20.05
N ILE A 16 3.43 28.00 -20.10
CA ILE A 16 2.27 28.18 -19.22
C ILE A 16 2.64 28.16 -17.74
N PRO A 17 3.52 27.28 -17.24
CA PRO A 17 3.92 27.30 -15.83
C PRO A 17 4.51 28.65 -15.37
N ASP A 18 5.33 29.28 -16.23
CA ASP A 18 6.00 30.54 -15.95
C ASP A 18 5.02 31.72 -16.03
N ALA A 19 4.15 31.71 -17.05
CA ALA A 19 3.11 32.72 -17.21
C ALA A 19 2.11 32.77 -16.04
N LEU A 20 1.88 31.64 -15.36
CA LEU A 20 0.94 31.56 -14.24
C LEU A 20 1.55 31.95 -12.88
N ILE A 21 2.82 31.63 -12.64
CA ILE A 21 3.48 31.88 -11.34
C ILE A 21 4.22 33.21 -11.34
N GLN A 22 4.91 33.50 -12.45
CA GLN A 22 5.76 34.67 -12.62
C GLN A 22 6.75 34.77 -11.44
N ASP A 23 6.87 35.95 -10.84
CA ASP A 23 7.81 36.23 -9.75
C ASP A 23 7.24 35.94 -8.35
N ILE A 24 6.08 35.28 -8.24
CA ILE A 24 5.45 34.99 -6.95
C ILE A 24 6.21 33.85 -6.25
N PRO A 25 6.62 34.00 -4.97
CA PRO A 25 7.22 32.91 -4.20
C PRO A 25 6.30 31.69 -4.13
N HIS A 26 6.72 30.60 -4.78
CA HIS A 26 5.93 29.38 -4.88
C HIS A 26 6.40 28.34 -3.85
N PHE A 27 5.68 28.21 -2.74
CA PHE A 27 5.90 27.13 -1.77
C PHE A 27 4.94 25.98 -2.05
N TYR A 28 5.47 24.76 -2.10
CA TYR A 28 4.67 23.57 -2.41
C TYR A 28 4.92 22.46 -1.39
N ILE A 29 3.86 22.06 -0.68
CA ILE A 29 3.89 20.94 0.25
C ILE A 29 3.81 19.64 -0.54
N TYR A 30 4.85 18.80 -0.47
CA TYR A 30 5.00 17.61 -1.33
C TYR A 30 5.25 16.32 -0.54
N TYR A 31 4.73 15.21 -1.04
CA TYR A 31 4.96 13.90 -0.43
C TYR A 31 6.40 13.44 -0.67
N VAL A 32 7.13 13.12 0.41
CA VAL A 32 8.55 12.72 0.32
C VAL A 32 8.81 11.46 -0.50
N GLY A 33 7.81 10.57 -0.63
CA GLY A 33 7.96 9.33 -1.40
C GLY A 33 7.82 9.49 -2.91
N ASN A 34 7.54 10.68 -3.43
CA ASN A 34 7.43 10.94 -4.87
C ASN A 34 8.43 12.03 -5.33
N PRO A 35 9.75 11.75 -5.30
CA PRO A 35 10.76 12.74 -5.63
C PRO A 35 10.79 13.11 -7.12
N SER A 36 10.38 12.21 -8.03
CA SER A 36 10.39 12.45 -9.47
C SER A 36 9.48 13.61 -9.86
N GLU A 37 8.22 13.59 -9.43
CA GLU A 37 7.28 14.68 -9.70
C GLU A 37 7.64 15.95 -8.92
N ALA A 38 8.17 15.80 -7.70
CA ALA A 38 8.67 16.92 -6.92
C ALA A 38 9.78 17.69 -7.67
N MET A 39 10.64 16.97 -8.39
CA MET A 39 11.66 17.57 -9.25
C MET A 39 11.08 18.29 -10.48
N ILE A 40 9.96 17.80 -11.03
CA ILE A 40 9.24 18.47 -12.11
C ILE A 40 8.71 19.83 -11.61
N ALA A 41 8.10 19.86 -10.44
CA ALA A 41 7.65 21.11 -9.81
C ALA A 41 8.83 22.08 -9.56
N LYS A 42 9.95 21.60 -9.01
CA LYS A 42 11.15 22.45 -8.82
C LYS A 42 11.65 23.09 -10.12
N ARG A 43 11.70 22.32 -11.21
CA ARG A 43 12.31 22.75 -12.48
C ARG A 43 11.38 23.58 -13.36
N ARG A 44 10.07 23.33 -13.30
CA ARG A 44 9.07 23.94 -14.19
C ARG A 44 8.26 25.05 -13.53
N SER A 45 8.10 25.02 -12.22
CA SER A 45 7.30 26.00 -11.48
C SER A 45 8.10 26.74 -10.40
N HIS A 46 9.43 26.61 -10.41
CA HIS A 46 10.33 27.24 -9.43
C HIS A 46 9.92 27.00 -7.96
N ALA A 47 9.29 25.85 -7.69
CA ALA A 47 8.69 25.55 -6.39
C ALA A 47 9.75 25.30 -5.32
N SER A 48 9.61 25.97 -4.16
CA SER A 48 10.32 25.60 -2.94
C SER A 48 9.52 24.52 -2.21
N LEU A 49 10.07 23.32 -2.15
CA LEU A 49 9.37 22.14 -1.63
C LEU A 49 9.47 22.02 -0.12
N ILE A 50 8.33 21.79 0.52
CA ILE A 50 8.23 21.44 1.93
C ILE A 50 7.74 19.99 2.00
N GLY A 51 8.65 19.06 2.33
CA GLY A 51 8.34 17.64 2.38
C GLY A 51 7.45 17.26 3.57
N TYR A 52 6.45 16.41 3.34
CA TYR A 52 5.68 15.75 4.40
C TYR A 52 5.74 14.22 4.30
N GLN A 53 5.63 13.54 5.44
CA GLN A 53 5.75 12.09 5.54
C GLN A 53 4.46 11.38 5.10
N SER A 54 4.58 10.12 4.66
CA SER A 54 3.41 9.29 4.34
C SER A 54 2.44 9.18 5.53
N PRO A 55 1.17 8.87 5.26
CA PRO A 55 0.23 8.51 6.30
C PRO A 55 0.75 7.35 7.16
N PRO A 56 0.24 7.20 8.39
CA PRO A 56 0.54 6.05 9.22
C PRO A 56 0.15 4.74 8.52
N PHE A 57 0.97 3.70 8.61
CA PHE A 57 0.64 2.37 8.08
C PHE A 57 0.21 1.41 9.19
N THR A 58 -0.71 0.51 8.85
CA THR A 58 -1.14 -0.62 9.69
C THR A 58 -1.11 -1.91 8.88
N LEU A 59 -1.12 -3.06 9.55
CA LEU A 59 -1.39 -4.33 8.88
C LEU A 59 -2.86 -4.36 8.46
N SER A 60 -3.13 -4.88 7.26
CA SER A 60 -4.48 -5.04 6.73
C SER A 60 -5.33 -5.96 7.63
N GLY A 61 -4.73 -7.02 8.17
CA GLY A 61 -5.47 -8.08 8.83
C GLY A 61 -6.36 -8.85 7.86
N LEU A 62 -7.22 -9.70 8.39
CA LEU A 62 -8.31 -10.35 7.64
C LEU A 62 -9.63 -9.91 8.25
N TYR A 63 -10.64 -9.73 7.41
CA TYR A 63 -11.97 -9.26 7.83
C TYR A 63 -13.06 -9.95 7.01
N GLY A 64 -14.28 -9.99 7.56
CA GLY A 64 -15.43 -10.59 6.89
C GLY A 64 -15.17 -12.02 6.44
N GLU A 65 -15.41 -12.28 5.16
CA GLU A 65 -15.28 -13.61 4.54
C GLU A 65 -13.84 -14.13 4.52
N TYR A 66 -12.83 -13.25 4.46
CA TYR A 66 -11.42 -13.66 4.55
C TYR A 66 -11.06 -14.25 5.92
N ALA A 67 -11.61 -13.67 6.99
CA ALA A 67 -11.42 -14.20 8.34
C ALA A 67 -12.17 -15.53 8.53
N GLY A 68 -13.33 -15.69 7.87
CA GLY A 68 -14.04 -16.97 7.81
C GLY A 68 -13.21 -18.04 7.10
N LEU A 69 -12.61 -17.71 5.96
CA LEU A 69 -11.79 -18.62 5.18
C LEU A 69 -10.52 -19.05 5.94
N GLU A 70 -9.90 -18.17 6.74
CA GLU A 70 -8.72 -18.51 7.58
C GLU A 70 -9.00 -19.65 8.59
N ALA A 71 -10.26 -19.81 9.04
CA ALA A 71 -10.62 -20.84 10.00
C ALA A 71 -10.84 -22.24 9.36
N MET A 72 -11.19 -22.29 8.08
CA MET A 72 -11.58 -23.54 7.40
C MET A 72 -10.42 -24.55 7.23
N PRO A 73 -9.16 -24.13 6.94
CA PRO A 73 -8.02 -25.04 6.93
C PRO A 73 -7.82 -25.82 8.23
N HIS A 74 -8.08 -25.19 9.37
CA HIS A 74 -8.02 -25.86 10.67
C HIS A 74 -9.09 -26.94 10.78
N GLN A 75 -10.33 -26.60 10.42
CA GLN A 75 -11.45 -27.55 10.43
C GLN A 75 -11.22 -28.74 9.50
N TYR A 76 -10.63 -28.50 8.32
CA TYR A 76 -10.25 -29.54 7.38
C TYR A 76 -9.23 -30.52 8.00
N ARG A 77 -8.18 -30.01 8.65
CA ARG A 77 -7.17 -30.85 9.34
C ARG A 77 -7.77 -31.64 10.51
N GLU A 78 -8.60 -31.01 11.33
CA GLU A 78 -9.29 -31.68 12.45
C GLU A 78 -10.24 -32.79 11.98
N ALA A 79 -11.01 -32.54 10.91
CA ALA A 79 -11.88 -33.54 10.31
C ALA A 79 -11.09 -34.76 9.81
N GLY A 80 -9.87 -34.56 9.30
CA GLY A 80 -9.00 -35.67 8.90
C GLY A 80 -8.65 -36.64 10.03
N HIS A 81 -8.65 -36.17 11.27
CA HIS A 81 -8.38 -37.00 12.45
C HIS A 81 -9.63 -37.66 13.05
N ILE A 82 -10.80 -37.02 12.93
CA ILE A 82 -12.03 -37.42 13.63
C ILE A 82 -13.06 -38.07 12.69
N ASN A 83 -13.24 -37.52 11.49
CA ASN A 83 -14.23 -37.95 10.51
C ASN A 83 -13.77 -37.68 9.08
N SER A 84 -12.94 -38.57 8.55
CA SER A 84 -12.34 -38.45 7.22
C SER A 84 -13.36 -38.45 6.07
N ALA A 85 -14.57 -38.95 6.29
CA ALA A 85 -15.62 -38.94 5.28
C ALA A 85 -16.12 -37.52 4.92
N ARG A 86 -15.88 -36.52 5.80
CA ARG A 86 -16.25 -35.12 5.57
C ARG A 86 -15.19 -34.31 4.81
N LEU A 87 -14.01 -34.86 4.57
CA LEU A 87 -12.92 -34.13 3.92
C LEU A 87 -13.29 -33.61 2.53
N PRO A 88 -13.92 -34.41 1.63
CA PRO A 88 -14.28 -33.92 0.29
C PRO A 88 -15.23 -32.72 0.36
N ASP A 89 -16.31 -32.82 1.14
CA ASP A 89 -17.31 -31.76 1.27
C ASP A 89 -16.71 -30.46 1.86
N LEU A 90 -15.75 -30.57 2.78
CA LEU A 90 -15.05 -29.41 3.34
C LEU A 90 -14.07 -28.80 2.34
N TRP A 91 -13.41 -29.61 1.53
CA TRP A 91 -12.53 -29.12 0.49
C TRP A 91 -13.30 -28.35 -0.58
N ASP A 92 -14.43 -28.89 -1.03
CA ASP A 92 -15.30 -28.22 -2.01
C ASP A 92 -15.78 -26.85 -1.49
N GLN A 93 -16.17 -26.77 -0.20
CA GLN A 93 -16.54 -25.50 0.44
C GLN A 93 -15.37 -24.51 0.51
N ILE A 94 -14.15 -24.99 0.83
CA ILE A 94 -12.95 -24.15 0.86
C ILE A 94 -12.67 -23.60 -0.54
N GLN A 95 -12.77 -24.43 -1.59
CA GLN A 95 -12.52 -24.01 -2.96
C GLN A 95 -13.57 -23.01 -3.44
N GLU A 96 -14.85 -23.26 -3.18
CA GLU A 96 -15.94 -22.34 -3.53
C GLU A 96 -15.73 -20.96 -2.88
N GLN A 97 -15.38 -20.94 -1.59
CA GLN A 97 -15.15 -19.69 -0.87
C GLN A 97 -13.86 -18.98 -1.31
N ALA A 98 -12.80 -19.72 -1.64
CA ALA A 98 -11.58 -19.16 -2.20
C ALA A 98 -11.83 -18.52 -3.58
N GLU A 99 -12.59 -19.20 -4.45
CA GLU A 99 -12.97 -18.68 -5.76
C GLU A 99 -13.84 -17.42 -5.64
N ALA A 100 -14.80 -17.40 -4.71
CA ALA A 100 -15.63 -16.22 -4.45
C ALA A 100 -14.81 -14.99 -3.99
N LEU A 101 -13.69 -15.23 -3.32
CA LEU A 101 -12.74 -14.20 -2.85
C LEU A 101 -11.59 -13.92 -3.83
N PHE A 102 -11.63 -14.52 -5.03
CA PHE A 102 -10.61 -14.41 -6.07
C PHE A 102 -9.21 -14.84 -5.59
N ILE A 103 -9.13 -15.85 -4.72
CA ILE A 103 -7.89 -16.46 -4.27
C ILE A 103 -7.62 -17.72 -5.10
N GLU A 104 -6.57 -17.68 -5.91
CA GLU A 104 -6.12 -18.83 -6.68
C GLU A 104 -5.26 -19.74 -5.78
N ALA A 105 -5.85 -20.83 -5.28
CA ALA A 105 -5.14 -21.82 -4.47
C ALA A 105 -5.34 -23.24 -4.99
N SER A 106 -4.24 -23.92 -5.32
CA SER A 106 -4.22 -25.33 -5.75
C SER A 106 -4.40 -26.32 -4.60
N ASP A 107 -3.99 -25.91 -3.40
CA ASP A 107 -3.90 -26.73 -2.21
C ASP A 107 -4.00 -25.85 -0.95
N LEU A 108 -4.08 -26.51 0.20
CA LEU A 108 -4.25 -25.84 1.48
C LEU A 108 -3.05 -24.97 1.88
N GLU A 109 -1.83 -25.36 1.52
CA GLU A 109 -0.61 -24.62 1.86
C GLU A 109 -0.54 -23.31 1.08
N THR A 110 -0.89 -23.37 -0.21
CA THR A 110 -1.00 -22.19 -1.07
C THR A 110 -2.08 -21.23 -0.56
N LEU A 111 -3.25 -21.75 -0.18
CA LEU A 111 -4.33 -20.93 0.41
C LEU A 111 -3.90 -20.23 1.70
N GLU A 112 -3.30 -20.96 2.64
CA GLU A 112 -2.80 -20.40 3.90
C GLU A 112 -1.71 -19.34 3.65
N SER A 113 -0.87 -19.56 2.65
CA SER A 113 0.18 -18.60 2.26
C SER A 113 -0.40 -17.31 1.69
N GLU A 114 -1.39 -17.39 0.80
CA GLU A 114 -2.07 -16.21 0.25
C GLU A 114 -2.81 -15.43 1.34
N LEU A 115 -3.57 -16.10 2.20
CA LEU A 115 -4.24 -15.46 3.34
C LEU A 115 -3.23 -14.80 4.30
N TYR A 116 -2.08 -15.44 4.51
CA TYR A 116 -1.01 -14.89 5.30
C TYR A 116 -0.44 -13.59 4.69
N LEU A 117 -0.22 -13.56 3.37
CA LEU A 117 0.26 -12.38 2.65
C LEU A 117 -0.74 -11.23 2.75
N ILE A 118 -2.03 -11.50 2.50
CA ILE A 118 -3.10 -10.50 2.63
C ILE A 118 -3.10 -9.92 4.05
N ARG A 119 -3.12 -10.78 5.07
CA ARG A 119 -3.13 -10.38 6.48
C ARG A 119 -1.96 -9.49 6.86
N ARG A 120 -0.78 -9.78 6.30
CA ARG A 120 0.48 -9.06 6.59
C ARG A 120 0.79 -7.89 5.66
N SER A 121 -0.06 -7.63 4.68
CA SER A 121 0.09 -6.46 3.82
C SER A 121 -0.04 -5.17 4.65
N TYR A 122 0.81 -4.19 4.33
CA TYR A 122 0.76 -2.88 4.97
C TYR A 122 -0.12 -1.94 4.15
N ILE A 123 -1.13 -1.36 4.80
CA ILE A 123 -2.03 -0.40 4.19
C ILE A 123 -1.99 0.95 4.93
N PRO A 124 -2.19 2.08 4.23
CA PRO A 124 -2.36 3.38 4.89
C PRO A 124 -3.58 3.39 5.81
N ASN A 125 -3.40 3.83 7.05
CA ASN A 125 -4.45 3.97 8.05
C ASN A 125 -4.92 5.43 8.17
N GLY A 126 -5.67 5.88 7.17
CA GLY A 126 -6.13 7.27 7.08
C GLY A 126 -5.16 8.19 6.35
N LEU A 127 -5.21 9.49 6.65
CA LEU A 127 -4.49 10.53 5.93
C LEU A 127 -3.41 11.18 6.80
N HIS A 128 -2.39 11.74 6.14
CA HIS A 128 -1.40 12.57 6.80
C HIS A 128 -2.02 13.90 7.25
N ILE A 129 -1.68 14.35 8.46
CA ILE A 129 -2.03 15.67 8.97
C ILE A 129 -0.73 16.44 9.16
N PHE A 130 -0.58 17.54 8.42
CA PHE A 130 0.60 18.39 8.51
C PHE A 130 0.83 18.87 9.95
N SER A 131 2.09 18.93 10.38
CA SER A 131 2.50 19.24 11.76
C SER A 131 2.15 18.18 12.83
N ARG A 132 1.43 17.11 12.49
CA ARG A 132 1.24 15.95 13.39
C ARG A 132 2.13 14.79 12.96
N SER A 133 3.15 14.52 13.77
CA SER A 133 3.91 13.26 13.67
C SER A 133 3.04 12.10 14.18
N ALA A 134 3.10 10.96 13.49
CA ALA A 134 2.46 9.73 13.95
C ALA A 134 3.09 9.29 15.29
N ARG A 135 2.32 9.35 16.38
CA ARG A 135 2.74 8.89 17.70
C ARG A 135 2.31 7.43 17.91
N GLY A 136 3.19 6.60 18.49
CA GLY A 136 2.86 5.23 18.96
C GLY A 136 3.26 4.08 18.02
N ILE A 137 2.58 2.94 18.13
CA ILE A 137 2.87 1.63 17.46
C ILE A 137 3.08 1.79 15.94
N ILE A 138 2.40 2.77 15.34
CA ILE A 138 2.51 3.14 13.93
C ILE A 138 3.95 3.54 13.53
N SER A 139 4.69 4.22 14.41
CA SER A 139 6.10 4.59 14.16
C SER A 139 7.00 3.35 14.08
N TYR A 140 6.69 2.29 14.82
CA TYR A 140 7.44 1.03 14.79
C TYR A 140 7.17 0.23 13.51
N SER A 141 5.93 0.24 13.02
CA SER A 141 5.55 -0.39 11.74
C SER A 141 6.28 0.24 10.55
N ILE A 142 6.42 1.57 10.54
CA ILE A 142 7.20 2.30 9.51
C ILE A 142 8.69 1.92 9.59
N CYS A 143 9.27 1.83 10.80
CA CYS A 143 10.66 1.41 10.96
C CYS A 143 10.91 -0.02 10.46
N LYS A 144 9.96 -0.94 10.71
CA LYS A 144 10.00 -2.31 10.16
C LYS A 144 9.79 -2.36 8.64
N PHE A 145 8.90 -1.54 8.09
CA PHE A 145 8.66 -1.47 6.64
C PHE A 145 9.91 -1.01 5.89
N PHE A 146 10.55 0.08 6.33
CA PHE A 146 11.81 0.55 5.75
C PHE A 146 12.97 -0.45 5.96
N SER A 147 13.04 -1.10 7.13
CA SER A 147 14.02 -2.17 7.39
C SER A 147 13.83 -3.37 6.46
N CYS A 148 12.58 -3.74 6.14
CA CYS A 148 12.26 -4.84 5.24
C CYS A 148 12.58 -4.50 3.77
N LEU A 149 12.32 -3.25 3.33
CA LEU A 149 12.74 -2.76 2.01
C LEU A 149 14.26 -2.71 1.84
N THR A 150 15.03 -2.50 2.91
CA THR A 150 16.50 -2.58 2.88
C THR A 150 17.06 -3.99 2.99
N LEU A 151 16.23 -4.98 3.35
CA LEU A 151 16.61 -6.38 3.53
C LEU A 151 16.07 -7.32 2.43
N ALA A 152 15.43 -6.78 1.39
CA ALA A 152 15.12 -7.57 0.20
C ALA A 152 16.44 -8.08 -0.42
N PRO A 153 16.65 -9.40 -0.55
CA PRO A 153 17.85 -9.92 -1.19
C PRO A 153 17.91 -9.45 -2.64
N LYS A 154 19.09 -9.04 -3.09
CA LYS A 154 19.39 -8.75 -4.49
C LYS A 154 19.20 -9.97 -5.37
#